data_AF-A0A834N7C7-F1
#
_entry.id   AF-A0A834N7C7-F1
#
_cell.length_a   1.000
_cell.length_b   1.000
_cell.length_c   1.000
_cell.angle_alpha   90.00
_cell.angle_beta   90.00
_cell.angle_gamma   90.00
#
_symmetry.space_group_name_H-M   'P 1'
#
loop_
_entity.id
_entity.type
_entity.pdbx_description
1 polymer ?
#
loop_
_entity_poly.entity_id
_entity_poly.type
_entity_poly.pdbx_seq_one_letter_code
_entity_poly.pdbx_strand_id
1 'polypeptide(L)'
;MTTSSKSPNSLKTVLIKLKGIKEYLGAPSMSHTETLQGYNKNRTRKTEIMDDILREEIADLEIEEEEVLTAENALEAIENAWLNEKFSPEILPHKFDLVDCMLQQISHMEENMKRLERDDLRLVVHRMELDRIRFLISSYLRIRLEKIEKYTIHILSEEAGREPDEAYLTPGELRFAKDYLGSVENLFKTVALQHMPISFQGFEIDKISTKPNMQTHVFLRANERITGIVLPGVIDEEIDFEAGSQHIIQYNAIANLVKSGAVQLI
;
A
#
# COMPACT_ATOMS: atom_id res chain seq x y z
N MET A 1 -19.17 28.98 -33.66
CA MET A 1 -17.83 28.83 -34.25
C MET A 1 -16.98 27.96 -33.34
N THR A 2 -16.16 27.09 -33.95
CA THR A 2 -15.09 26.23 -33.39
C THR A 2 -15.46 25.08 -32.44
N THR A 3 -15.73 23.91 -33.03
CA THR A 3 -15.49 22.59 -32.43
C THR A 3 -14.38 21.90 -33.21
N SER A 4 -13.26 21.62 -32.54
CA SER A 4 -12.12 20.87 -33.08
C SER A 4 -12.48 19.38 -33.15
N SER A 5 -12.45 18.80 -34.34
CA SER A 5 -12.69 17.37 -34.57
C SER A 5 -11.50 16.76 -35.29
N LYS A 6 -11.17 15.54 -34.84
CA LYS A 6 -9.90 14.84 -34.96
C LYS A 6 -9.56 14.41 -36.40
N SER A 7 -8.27 14.47 -36.71
CA SER A 7 -7.63 14.06 -37.96
C SER A 7 -7.73 12.55 -38.23
N PRO A 8 -8.17 12.11 -39.43
CA PRO A 8 -8.13 10.71 -39.85
C PRO A 8 -6.83 10.43 -40.60
N ASN A 9 -5.72 10.16 -39.91
CA ASN A 9 -4.43 9.91 -40.59
C ASN A 9 -3.54 8.79 -40.03
N SER A 10 -4.05 7.89 -39.18
CA SER A 10 -3.27 6.77 -38.66
C SER A 10 -3.43 5.45 -39.46
N LEU A 11 -4.55 5.25 -40.16
CA LEU A 11 -4.85 3.97 -40.81
C LEU A 11 -4.27 3.81 -42.23
N LYS A 12 -3.84 4.89 -42.90
CA LYS A 12 -3.20 4.81 -44.23
C LYS A 12 -1.72 4.43 -44.18
N THR A 13 -1.05 4.62 -43.04
CA THR A 13 0.38 4.28 -42.88
C THR A 13 0.60 2.79 -42.63
N VAL A 14 -0.38 2.08 -42.06
CA VAL A 14 -0.29 0.63 -41.77
C VAL A 14 -0.52 -0.22 -43.03
N LEU A 15 -1.38 0.23 -43.96
CA LEU A 15 -1.70 -0.48 -45.21
C LEU A 15 -0.60 -0.41 -46.28
N ILE A 16 0.38 0.49 -46.14
CA ILE A 16 1.51 0.61 -47.07
C ILE A 16 2.65 -0.34 -46.69
N LYS A 17 2.80 -0.74 -45.42
CA LYS A 17 3.84 -1.70 -45.00
C LYS A 17 3.51 -3.18 -45.29
N LEU A 18 2.25 -3.53 -45.56
CA LEU A 18 1.84 -4.91 -45.83
C LEU A 18 1.79 -5.30 -47.33
N LYS A 19 1.96 -4.34 -48.25
CA LYS A 19 1.99 -4.61 -49.71
C LYS A 19 3.40 -4.79 -50.30
N GLY A 20 4.45 -4.61 -49.52
CA GLY A 20 5.85 -4.71 -49.97
C GLY A 20 6.49 -6.11 -49.88
N ILE A 21 5.75 -7.16 -49.49
CA ILE A 21 6.31 -8.52 -49.28
C ILE A 21 5.54 -9.53 -50.14
N LYS A 22 5.27 -9.21 -51.41
CA LYS A 22 4.67 -10.15 -52.37
C LYS A 22 5.36 -10.21 -53.73
N GLU A 23 6.57 -9.67 -53.85
CA GLU A 23 7.40 -9.80 -55.05
C GLU A 23 8.77 -10.32 -54.67
N TYR A 24 8.87 -11.60 -54.31
CA TYR A 24 10.09 -12.37 -54.55
C TYR A 24 9.69 -13.85 -54.63
N LEU A 25 9.93 -14.43 -55.81
CA LEU A 25 10.12 -15.84 -56.16
C LEU A 25 9.25 -16.27 -57.35
N GLY A 26 9.67 -15.80 -58.53
CA GLY A 26 9.49 -16.56 -59.76
C GLY A 26 10.34 -17.83 -59.72
N ALA A 27 9.77 -18.93 -60.17
CA ALA A 27 10.51 -20.15 -60.49
C ALA A 27 11.24 -19.98 -61.84
N PRO A 28 12.47 -20.49 -61.95
CA PRO A 28 12.76 -21.31 -63.12
C PRO A 28 13.49 -22.62 -62.77
N SER A 29 13.48 -23.48 -63.77
CA SER A 29 13.84 -24.89 -63.86
C SER A 29 15.24 -25.31 -63.42
N MET A 30 15.29 -26.47 -62.74
CA MET A 30 16.27 -27.56 -62.78
C MET A 30 17.65 -27.28 -63.41
N SER A 31 18.70 -27.34 -62.60
CA SER A 31 19.72 -28.40 -62.71
C SER A 31 20.72 -28.36 -61.55
N HIS A 32 21.13 -29.57 -61.13
CA HIS A 32 22.30 -29.90 -60.31
C HIS A 32 22.22 -29.63 -58.80
N THR A 33 22.08 -30.76 -58.11
CA THR A 33 22.33 -31.03 -56.70
C THR A 33 23.72 -30.59 -56.28
N GLU A 34 23.83 -29.72 -55.26
CA GLU A 34 24.92 -29.66 -54.24
C GLU A 34 24.97 -28.30 -53.49
N THR A 35 23.90 -27.84 -52.82
CA THR A 35 24.05 -26.78 -51.78
C THR A 35 22.88 -26.65 -50.79
N LEU A 36 22.22 -27.74 -50.38
CA LEU A 36 21.02 -27.65 -49.50
C LEU A 36 21.28 -27.88 -48.00
N GLN A 37 22.50 -28.24 -47.59
CA GLN A 37 22.79 -28.55 -46.18
C GLN A 37 23.32 -27.33 -45.37
N GLY A 38 23.87 -26.31 -46.03
CA GLY A 38 24.30 -25.06 -45.39
C GLY A 38 23.19 -24.02 -45.23
N TYR A 39 22.21 -24.00 -46.14
CA TYR A 39 21.16 -22.99 -46.18
C TYR A 39 20.09 -23.19 -45.09
N ASN A 40 19.81 -24.45 -44.71
CA ASN A 40 18.85 -24.75 -43.63
C ASN A 40 19.44 -24.53 -42.23
N LYS A 41 20.74 -24.78 -42.02
CA LYS A 41 21.39 -24.60 -40.69
C LYS A 41 21.46 -23.13 -40.26
N ASN A 42 21.61 -22.22 -41.22
CA ASN A 42 21.62 -20.78 -40.96
C ASN A 42 20.22 -20.18 -40.77
N ARG A 43 19.17 -20.85 -41.29
CA ARG A 43 17.78 -20.45 -41.04
C ARG A 43 17.36 -20.83 -39.63
N THR A 44 17.67 -22.05 -39.18
CA THR A 44 17.37 -22.50 -37.81
C THR A 44 18.13 -21.69 -36.77
N ARG A 45 19.43 -21.43 -36.98
CA ARG A 45 20.21 -20.57 -36.06
C ARG A 45 19.69 -19.13 -35.99
N LYS A 46 19.20 -18.57 -37.08
CA LYS A 46 18.67 -17.20 -37.09
C LYS A 46 17.28 -17.12 -36.43
N THR A 47 16.53 -18.22 -36.40
CA THR A 47 15.28 -18.34 -35.64
C THR A 47 15.56 -18.58 -34.16
N GLU A 48 16.54 -19.45 -33.83
CA GLU A 48 17.01 -19.68 -32.45
C GLU A 48 17.58 -18.40 -31.81
N ILE A 49 18.42 -17.64 -32.52
CA ILE A 49 18.96 -16.36 -32.03
C ILE A 49 17.86 -15.30 -31.89
N MET A 50 16.84 -15.30 -32.77
CA MET A 50 15.72 -14.37 -32.65
C MET A 50 14.81 -14.75 -31.48
N ASP A 51 14.60 -16.05 -31.24
CA ASP A 51 13.84 -16.56 -30.09
C ASP A 51 14.59 -16.33 -28.77
N ASP A 52 15.92 -16.38 -28.76
CA ASP A 52 16.75 -16.07 -27.59
C ASP A 52 16.78 -14.55 -27.30
N ILE A 53 16.87 -13.70 -28.33
CA ILE A 53 16.76 -12.23 -28.17
C ILE A 53 15.36 -11.84 -27.69
N LEU A 54 14.31 -12.48 -28.24
CA LEU A 54 12.94 -12.28 -27.76
C LEU A 54 12.74 -12.82 -26.33
N ARG A 55 13.45 -13.88 -25.92
CA ARG A 55 13.43 -14.36 -24.53
C ARG A 55 14.17 -13.44 -23.57
N GLU A 56 15.29 -12.85 -23.97
CA GLU A 56 16.00 -11.83 -23.17
C GLU A 56 15.18 -10.53 -23.07
N GLU A 57 14.58 -10.04 -24.16
CA GLU A 57 13.71 -8.84 -24.10
C GLU A 57 12.39 -9.07 -23.33
N ILE A 58 11.93 -10.32 -23.17
CA ILE A 58 10.77 -10.67 -22.33
C ILE A 58 11.19 -10.88 -20.87
N ALA A 59 12.44 -11.26 -20.59
CA ALA A 59 12.93 -11.43 -19.22
C ALA A 59 13.13 -10.08 -18.49
N ASP A 60 13.39 -9.00 -19.22
CA ASP A 60 13.51 -7.64 -18.68
C ASP A 60 12.17 -6.89 -18.60
N LEU A 61 11.08 -7.49 -19.10
CA LEU A 61 9.74 -7.11 -18.72
C LEU A 61 9.39 -7.89 -17.45
N GLU A 62 9.99 -7.49 -16.34
CA GLU A 62 9.30 -7.54 -15.06
C GLU A 62 8.00 -6.76 -15.27
N ILE A 63 6.97 -7.47 -15.69
CA ILE A 63 5.60 -7.09 -15.41
C ILE A 63 5.63 -7.01 -13.89
N GLU A 64 5.76 -5.79 -13.36
CA GLU A 64 5.18 -5.47 -12.06
C GLU A 64 3.80 -6.09 -12.15
N GLU A 65 3.62 -7.25 -11.52
CA GLU A 65 2.31 -7.80 -11.26
C GLU A 65 1.66 -6.69 -10.44
N GLU A 66 0.97 -5.79 -11.14
CA GLU A 66 -0.01 -4.90 -10.58
C GLU A 66 -1.05 -5.86 -10.02
N GLU A 67 -0.77 -6.38 -8.81
CA GLU A 67 -1.59 -7.34 -8.11
C GLU A 67 -2.97 -6.72 -8.13
N VAL A 68 -3.86 -7.29 -8.95
CA VAL A 68 -5.22 -6.83 -9.05
C VAL A 68 -5.77 -6.94 -7.64
N LEU A 69 -5.92 -5.80 -6.97
CA LEU A 69 -6.22 -5.72 -5.56
C LEU A 69 -7.67 -6.18 -5.41
N THR A 70 -7.84 -7.50 -5.27
CA THR A 70 -9.15 -8.12 -5.17
C THR A 70 -9.81 -7.68 -3.86
N ALA A 71 -11.14 -7.69 -3.82
CA ALA A 71 -11.87 -7.31 -2.60
C ALA A 71 -11.50 -8.19 -1.40
N GLU A 72 -11.12 -9.44 -1.64
CA GLU A 72 -10.66 -10.39 -0.62
C GLU A 72 -9.27 -10.02 -0.10
N ASN A 73 -8.31 -9.75 -0.98
CA ASN A 73 -6.96 -9.33 -0.60
C ASN A 73 -6.99 -7.97 0.13
N ALA A 74 -7.85 -7.05 -0.30
CA ALA A 74 -8.05 -5.78 0.40
C ALA A 74 -8.59 -5.96 1.82
N LEU A 75 -9.50 -6.92 2.02
CA LEU A 75 -10.08 -7.22 3.32
C LEU A 75 -9.01 -7.81 4.26
N GLU A 76 -8.21 -8.76 3.78
CA GLU A 76 -7.10 -9.31 4.56
C GLU A 76 -6.06 -8.23 4.90
N ALA A 77 -5.71 -7.38 3.94
CA ALA A 77 -4.75 -6.30 4.14
C ALA A 77 -5.24 -5.28 5.19
N ILE A 78 -6.53 -4.94 5.21
CA ILE A 78 -7.08 -4.01 6.21
C ILE A 78 -7.25 -4.67 7.58
N GLU A 79 -7.54 -5.98 7.66
CA GLU A 79 -7.51 -6.74 8.91
C GLU A 79 -6.10 -6.74 9.52
N ASN A 80 -5.07 -6.97 8.69
CA ASN A 80 -3.67 -6.93 9.10
C ASN A 80 -3.25 -5.53 9.57
N ALA A 81 -3.62 -4.48 8.81
CA ALA A 81 -3.38 -3.09 9.19
C ALA A 81 -4.09 -2.73 10.50
N TRP A 82 -5.31 -3.21 10.72
CA TRP A 82 -6.07 -3.00 11.95
C TRP A 82 -5.41 -3.65 13.16
N LEU A 83 -4.95 -4.90 13.05
CA LEU A 83 -4.24 -5.57 14.14
C LEU A 83 -2.92 -4.86 14.46
N ASN A 84 -2.15 -4.50 13.42
CA ASN A 84 -0.90 -3.78 13.58
C ASN A 84 -1.13 -2.43 14.28
N GLU A 85 -2.15 -1.67 13.88
CA GLU A 85 -2.49 -0.40 14.52
C GLU A 85 -3.01 -0.60 15.96
N LYS A 86 -3.70 -1.70 16.26
CA LYS A 86 -4.20 -1.95 17.62
C LYS A 86 -3.08 -2.26 18.61
N PHE A 87 -2.05 -2.99 18.18
CA PHE A 87 -0.99 -3.48 19.07
C PHE A 87 0.29 -2.65 19.01
N SER A 88 0.42 -1.72 18.05
CA SER A 88 1.56 -0.80 18.02
C SER A 88 1.41 0.34 19.03
N PRO A 89 2.48 0.71 19.76
CA PRO A 89 2.45 1.84 20.69
C PRO A 89 2.49 3.21 19.99
N GLU A 90 3.03 3.28 18.77
CA GLU A 90 3.10 4.47 17.93
C GLU A 90 1.98 4.49 16.86
N ILE A 91 1.82 5.62 16.18
CA ILE A 91 0.96 5.72 14.99
C ILE A 91 1.69 5.12 13.77
N LEU A 92 1.02 4.25 13.02
CA LEU A 92 1.60 3.65 11.81
C LEU A 92 1.27 4.47 10.54
N PRO A 93 1.98 4.24 9.42
CA PRO A 93 1.64 4.86 8.14
C PRO A 93 0.19 4.59 7.76
N HIS A 94 -0.53 5.62 7.35
CA HIS A 94 -1.92 5.48 6.95
C HIS A 94 -2.05 4.61 5.69
N LYS A 95 -3.06 3.73 5.67
CA LYS A 95 -3.42 2.91 4.49
C LYS A 95 -4.67 3.46 3.82
N PHE A 96 -4.59 4.69 3.30
CA PHE A 96 -5.77 5.39 2.74
C PHE A 96 -6.39 4.63 1.58
N ASP A 97 -5.57 4.09 0.67
CA ASP A 97 -6.06 3.38 -0.52
C ASP A 97 -6.89 2.15 -0.16
N LEU A 98 -6.47 1.40 0.87
CA LEU A 98 -7.23 0.24 1.36
C LEU A 98 -8.58 0.68 1.96
N VAL A 99 -8.57 1.75 2.77
CA VAL A 99 -9.79 2.27 3.39
C VAL A 99 -10.76 2.79 2.32
N ASP A 100 -10.27 3.57 1.35
CA ASP A 100 -11.10 4.13 0.28
C ASP A 100 -11.67 3.02 -0.60
N CYS A 101 -10.84 2.05 -0.99
CA CYS A 101 -11.29 0.85 -1.71
C CYS A 101 -12.43 0.15 -0.97
N MET A 102 -12.28 -0.12 0.32
CA MET A 102 -13.31 -0.79 1.11
C MET A 102 -14.60 0.04 1.28
N LEU A 103 -14.50 1.36 1.41
CA LEU A 103 -15.67 2.24 1.44
C LEU A 103 -16.43 2.25 0.11
N GLN A 104 -15.71 2.21 -1.01
CA GLN A 104 -16.31 2.08 -2.34
C GLN A 104 -17.01 0.71 -2.51
N GLN A 105 -16.37 -0.39 -2.07
CA GLN A 105 -16.97 -1.72 -2.10
C GLN A 105 -18.24 -1.81 -1.23
N ILE A 106 -18.23 -1.21 -0.05
CA ILE A 106 -19.41 -1.10 0.82
C ILE A 106 -20.54 -0.39 0.09
N SER A 107 -20.26 0.75 -0.53
CA SER A 107 -21.26 1.55 -1.25
C SER A 107 -21.85 0.79 -2.44
N HIS A 108 -21.01 0.09 -3.20
CA HIS A 108 -21.46 -0.72 -4.33
C HIS A 108 -22.35 -1.89 -3.88
N MET A 109 -21.97 -2.60 -2.81
CA MET A 109 -22.76 -3.70 -2.27
C MET A 109 -24.10 -3.21 -1.68
N GLU A 110 -24.14 -2.02 -1.06
CA GLU A 110 -25.36 -1.38 -0.59
C GLU A 110 -26.33 -1.05 -1.73
N GLU A 111 -25.84 -0.55 -2.86
CA GLU A 111 -26.66 -0.29 -4.05
C GLU A 111 -27.19 -1.59 -4.67
N ASN A 112 -26.35 -2.62 -4.73
CA ASN A 112 -26.76 -3.92 -5.24
C ASN A 112 -27.84 -4.55 -4.37
N MET A 113 -27.71 -4.48 -3.04
CA MET A 113 -28.73 -4.99 -2.09
C MET A 113 -30.10 -4.31 -2.26
N LYS A 114 -30.16 -3.02 -2.64
CA LYS A 114 -31.44 -2.33 -2.89
C LYS A 114 -32.21 -2.94 -4.08
N ARG A 115 -31.53 -3.67 -4.96
CA ARG A 115 -32.12 -4.31 -6.15
C ARG A 115 -32.56 -5.76 -5.90
N LEU A 116 -32.17 -6.36 -4.77
CA LEU A 116 -32.56 -7.73 -4.42
C LEU A 116 -33.97 -7.78 -3.82
N GLU A 117 -34.65 -8.92 -4.01
CA GLU A 117 -35.96 -9.18 -3.40
C GLU A 117 -35.85 -9.39 -1.88
N ARG A 118 -36.91 -9.03 -1.14
CA ARG A 118 -36.88 -8.96 0.33
C ARG A 118 -36.81 -10.30 1.06
N ASP A 119 -37.09 -11.41 0.38
CA ASP A 119 -37.16 -12.76 0.98
C ASP A 119 -35.93 -13.62 0.63
N ASP A 120 -34.90 -13.03 0.02
CA ASP A 120 -33.66 -13.74 -0.29
C ASP A 120 -32.74 -13.81 0.94
N LEU A 121 -32.37 -15.02 1.35
CA LEU A 121 -31.40 -15.27 2.42
C LEU A 121 -30.05 -14.58 2.13
N ARG A 122 -29.70 -14.38 0.86
CA ARG A 122 -28.48 -13.65 0.46
C ARG A 122 -28.46 -12.22 0.98
N LEU A 123 -29.61 -11.57 1.09
CA LEU A 123 -29.70 -10.20 1.62
C LEU A 123 -29.27 -10.16 3.08
N VAL A 124 -29.67 -11.17 3.87
CA VAL A 124 -29.27 -11.28 5.28
C VAL A 124 -27.75 -11.48 5.39
N VAL A 125 -27.18 -12.37 4.59
CA VAL A 125 -25.73 -12.65 4.59
C VAL A 125 -24.93 -11.40 4.19
N HIS A 126 -25.29 -10.73 3.09
CA HIS A 126 -24.60 -9.51 2.66
C HIS A 126 -24.70 -8.38 3.68
N ARG A 127 -25.84 -8.25 4.37
CA ARG A 127 -26.01 -7.26 5.43
C ARG A 127 -25.09 -7.56 6.64
N MET A 128 -25.03 -8.81 7.08
CA MET A 128 -24.15 -9.22 8.17
C MET A 128 -22.68 -8.95 7.84
N GLU A 129 -22.26 -9.25 6.60
CA GLU A 129 -20.88 -9.03 6.19
C GLU A 129 -20.54 -7.53 6.08
N LEU A 130 -21.47 -6.72 5.57
CA LEU A 130 -21.30 -5.26 5.57
C LEU A 130 -21.17 -4.68 6.97
N ASP A 131 -21.94 -5.18 7.92
CA ASP A 131 -21.87 -4.74 9.31
C ASP A 131 -20.51 -5.11 9.94
N ARG A 132 -19.97 -6.30 9.62
CA ARG A 132 -18.62 -6.73 10.01
C ARG A 132 -17.53 -5.83 9.43
N ILE A 133 -17.56 -5.57 8.12
CA ILE A 133 -16.55 -4.72 7.44
C ILE A 133 -16.64 -3.28 7.95
N ARG A 134 -17.85 -2.71 8.12
CA ARG A 134 -18.01 -1.37 8.71
C ARG A 134 -17.46 -1.29 10.13
N PHE A 135 -17.68 -2.32 10.94
CA PHE A 135 -17.10 -2.38 12.29
C PHE A 135 -15.57 -2.37 12.23
N LEU A 136 -14.96 -3.16 11.35
CA LEU A 136 -13.52 -3.23 11.18
C LEU A 136 -12.91 -1.86 10.81
N ILE A 137 -13.42 -1.22 9.76
CA ILE A 137 -12.95 0.10 9.32
C ILE A 137 -13.16 1.15 10.42
N SER A 138 -14.34 1.15 11.05
CA SER A 138 -14.65 2.09 12.14
C SER A 138 -13.73 1.88 13.34
N SER A 139 -13.41 0.63 13.68
CA SER A 139 -12.48 0.32 14.77
C SER A 139 -11.06 0.77 14.43
N TYR A 140 -10.59 0.55 13.20
CA TYR A 140 -9.28 1.01 12.74
C TYR A 140 -9.15 2.54 12.83
N LEU A 141 -10.11 3.28 12.25
CA LEU A 141 -10.09 4.74 12.29
C LEU A 141 -10.21 5.28 13.72
N ARG A 142 -11.00 4.63 14.59
CA ARG A 142 -11.14 5.03 15.99
C ARG A 142 -9.83 4.88 16.76
N ILE A 143 -9.13 3.75 16.60
CA ILE A 143 -7.84 3.51 17.27
C ILE A 143 -6.82 4.57 16.83
N ARG A 144 -6.78 4.89 15.53
CA ARG A 144 -5.91 5.96 15.02
C ARG A 144 -6.22 7.31 15.64
N LEU A 145 -7.50 7.70 15.68
CA LEU A 145 -7.90 8.96 16.32
C LEU A 145 -7.54 9.00 17.80
N GLU A 146 -7.71 7.90 18.54
CA GLU A 146 -7.31 7.81 19.95
C GLU A 146 -5.80 8.01 20.13
N LYS A 147 -4.98 7.42 19.26
CA LYS A 147 -3.52 7.64 19.28
C LYS A 147 -3.14 9.06 18.91
N ILE A 148 -3.81 9.64 17.91
CA ILE A 148 -3.60 11.04 17.50
C ILE A 148 -3.94 11.98 18.64
N GLU A 149 -5.05 11.75 19.35
CA GLU A 149 -5.46 12.53 20.51
C GLU A 149 -4.44 12.40 21.66
N LYS A 150 -3.98 11.18 21.92
CA LYS A 150 -3.03 10.92 23.02
C LYS A 150 -1.66 11.55 22.76
N TYR A 151 -1.13 11.42 21.54
CA TYR A 151 0.23 11.79 21.16
C TYR A 151 0.28 12.99 20.20
N THR A 152 -0.70 13.91 20.26
CA THR A 152 -0.89 14.99 19.27
C THR A 152 0.37 15.81 19.02
N ILE A 153 1.02 16.29 20.08
CA ILE A 153 2.20 17.17 19.99
C ILE A 153 3.37 16.43 19.33
N HIS A 154 3.62 15.19 19.76
CA HIS A 154 4.68 14.35 19.22
C HIS A 154 4.47 14.08 17.73
N ILE A 155 3.27 13.66 17.35
CA ILE A 155 2.93 13.32 15.97
C ILE A 155 3.03 14.56 15.07
N LEU A 156 2.52 15.72 15.50
CA LEU A 156 2.64 16.97 14.72
C LEU A 156 4.09 17.41 14.54
N SER A 157 4.94 17.19 15.54
CA SER A 157 6.38 17.49 15.44
C SER A 157 7.10 16.56 14.47
N GLU A 158 6.74 15.27 14.45
CA GLU A 158 7.32 14.31 13.50
C GLU A 158 6.84 14.60 12.07
N GLU A 159 5.55 14.88 11.90
CA GLU A 159 4.97 15.15 10.58
C GLU A 159 5.52 16.44 9.97
N ALA A 160 5.92 17.43 10.79
CA ALA A 160 6.60 18.63 10.31
C ALA A 160 8.00 18.37 9.75
N GLY A 161 8.63 17.25 10.11
CA GLY A 161 9.95 16.83 9.62
C GLY A 161 9.90 15.83 8.47
N ARG A 162 8.71 15.34 8.09
CA ARG A 162 8.53 14.37 7.00
C ARG A 162 8.15 15.07 5.70
N GLU A 163 8.53 14.47 4.58
CA GLU A 163 8.07 14.90 3.27
C GLU A 163 6.58 14.54 3.08
N PRO A 164 5.83 15.29 2.25
CA PRO A 164 4.39 15.08 2.07
C PRO A 164 4.01 13.68 1.56
N ASP A 165 4.89 13.07 0.77
CA ASP A 165 4.68 11.74 0.18
C ASP A 165 4.90 10.61 1.20
N GLU A 166 5.57 10.88 2.32
CA GLU A 166 5.81 9.94 3.42
C GLU A 166 4.96 10.27 4.67
N ALA A 167 3.90 11.07 4.49
CA ALA A 167 2.99 11.47 5.55
C ALA A 167 2.31 10.26 6.21
N TYR A 168 2.37 10.17 7.54
CA TYR A 168 1.70 9.10 8.27
C TYR A 168 0.23 9.42 8.51
N LEU A 169 -0.14 10.70 8.43
CA LEU A 169 -1.50 11.16 8.64
C LEU A 169 -2.19 11.46 7.32
N THR A 170 -3.47 11.14 7.27
CA THR A 170 -4.34 11.65 6.21
C THR A 170 -4.56 13.17 6.38
N PRO A 171 -4.90 13.92 5.32
CA PRO A 171 -5.21 15.35 5.44
C PRO A 171 -6.34 15.65 6.43
N GLY A 172 -7.31 14.74 6.56
CA GLY A 172 -8.39 14.84 7.54
C GLY A 172 -7.90 14.69 8.98
N GLU A 173 -7.02 13.72 9.23
CA GLU A 173 -6.37 13.50 10.53
C GLU A 173 -5.46 14.66 10.92
N LEU A 174 -4.68 15.21 9.98
CA LEU A 174 -3.81 16.35 10.22
C LEU A 174 -4.61 17.60 10.63
N ARG A 175 -5.74 17.86 9.96
CA ARG A 175 -6.64 18.96 10.35
C ARG A 175 -7.19 18.74 11.75
N PHE A 176 -7.69 17.54 12.05
CA PHE A 176 -8.18 17.18 13.37
C PHE A 176 -7.13 17.39 14.47
N ALA A 177 -5.89 16.95 14.25
CA ALA A 177 -4.79 17.12 15.21
C ALA A 177 -4.48 18.60 15.50
N LYS A 178 -4.47 19.46 14.45
CA LYS A 178 -4.25 20.91 14.60
C LYS A 178 -5.40 21.59 15.33
N ASP A 179 -6.64 21.26 14.98
CA ASP A 179 -7.84 21.81 15.61
C ASP A 179 -7.94 21.38 17.08
N TYR A 180 -7.58 20.13 17.38
CA TYR A 180 -7.52 19.60 18.75
C TYR A 180 -6.49 20.35 19.59
N LEU A 181 -5.26 20.48 19.11
CA LEU A 181 -4.20 21.21 19.81
C LEU A 181 -4.61 22.67 20.09
N GLY A 182 -5.15 23.36 19.10
CA GLY A 182 -5.66 24.73 19.27
C GLY A 182 -6.79 24.82 20.31
N SER A 183 -7.69 23.84 20.32
CA SER A 183 -8.78 23.77 21.30
C SER A 183 -8.26 23.53 22.73
N VAL A 184 -7.28 22.64 22.88
CA VAL A 184 -6.61 22.36 24.16
C VAL A 184 -5.87 23.60 24.67
N GLU A 185 -5.10 24.28 23.81
CA GLU A 185 -4.44 25.53 24.16
C GLU A 185 -5.42 26.59 24.65
N ASN A 186 -6.53 26.78 23.93
CA ASN A 186 -7.56 27.75 24.30
C ASN A 186 -8.19 27.40 25.64
N LEU A 187 -8.49 26.12 25.89
CA LEU A 187 -9.01 25.64 27.17
C LEU A 187 -8.04 25.97 28.32
N PHE A 188 -6.76 25.63 28.18
CA PHE A 188 -5.76 25.92 29.23
C PHE A 188 -5.58 27.42 29.46
N LYS A 189 -5.57 28.22 28.38
CA LYS A 189 -5.50 29.69 28.43
C LYS A 189 -6.68 30.27 29.23
N THR A 190 -7.91 29.87 28.91
CA THR A 190 -9.13 30.36 29.56
C THR A 190 -9.29 29.86 30.99
N VAL A 191 -8.92 28.62 31.29
CA VAL A 191 -9.18 28.04 32.63
C VAL A 191 -8.13 28.49 33.65
N ALA A 192 -6.85 28.47 33.30
CA ALA A 192 -5.78 28.60 34.28
C ALA A 192 -4.70 29.63 33.90
N LEU A 193 -4.19 29.61 32.67
CA LEU A 193 -2.96 30.36 32.34
C LEU A 193 -3.19 31.87 32.41
N GLN A 194 -4.37 32.39 32.03
CA GLN A 194 -4.66 33.83 32.15
C GLN A 194 -4.66 34.36 33.59
N HIS A 195 -4.83 33.47 34.57
CA HIS A 195 -4.85 33.81 36.00
C HIS A 195 -3.49 33.57 36.68
N MET A 196 -2.53 32.95 35.99
CA MET A 196 -1.18 32.74 36.51
C MET A 196 -0.31 33.99 36.36
N PRO A 197 0.76 34.13 37.17
CA PRO A 197 1.77 35.17 36.99
C PRO A 197 2.37 35.12 35.59
N ILE A 198 2.75 36.27 35.04
CA ILE A 198 3.22 36.45 33.64
C ILE A 198 4.30 35.43 33.24
N SER A 199 5.16 35.02 34.17
CA SER A 199 6.21 34.02 33.95
C SER A 199 5.70 32.60 33.63
N PHE A 200 4.46 32.28 34.00
CA PHE A 200 3.84 30.95 33.84
C PHE A 200 2.63 30.95 32.90
N GLN A 201 2.37 32.06 32.19
CA GLN A 201 1.25 32.15 31.24
C GLN A 201 1.56 31.46 29.89
N GLY A 202 2.82 31.09 29.66
CA GLY A 202 3.26 30.37 28.46
C GLY A 202 2.73 28.94 28.42
N PHE A 203 2.26 28.51 27.25
CA PHE A 203 1.88 27.13 27.02
C PHE A 203 3.14 26.31 26.71
N GLU A 204 3.65 25.58 27.70
CA GLU A 204 4.88 24.78 27.57
C GLU A 204 4.59 23.44 26.88
N ILE A 205 4.60 23.46 25.54
CA ILE A 205 4.31 22.31 24.66
C ILE A 205 5.20 21.10 25.00
N ASP A 206 6.49 21.33 25.28
CA ASP A 206 7.46 20.25 25.53
C ASP A 206 7.19 19.46 26.82
N LYS A 207 6.62 20.11 27.85
CA LYS A 207 6.32 19.44 29.13
C LYS A 207 5.00 18.67 29.10
N ILE A 208 4.10 19.05 28.19
CA ILE A 208 2.79 18.40 27.98
C ILE A 208 2.91 17.28 26.93
N SER A 209 3.96 17.31 26.11
CA SER A 209 4.23 16.31 25.08
C SER A 209 4.35 14.90 25.68
N THR A 210 3.34 14.07 25.42
CA THR A 210 3.41 12.64 25.70
C THR A 210 4.03 11.94 24.49
N LYS A 211 4.90 10.96 24.75
CA LYS A 211 5.55 10.18 23.69
C LYS A 211 5.11 8.72 23.76
N PRO A 212 4.98 8.03 22.61
CA PRO A 212 4.71 6.60 22.60
C PRO A 212 5.88 5.83 23.23
N ASN A 213 5.57 4.78 23.98
CA ASN A 213 6.59 3.95 24.62
C ASN A 213 7.08 2.86 23.66
N MET A 214 8.23 3.09 23.03
CA MET A 214 8.85 2.16 22.07
C MET A 214 9.41 0.90 22.73
N GLN A 215 9.57 0.85 24.06
CA GLN A 215 10.09 -0.31 24.79
C GLN A 215 8.97 -1.29 25.22
N THR A 216 7.74 -1.07 24.75
CA THR A 216 6.62 -1.96 25.00
C THR A 216 6.87 -3.32 24.33
N HIS A 217 6.64 -4.41 25.07
CA HIS A 217 6.76 -5.76 24.52
C HIS A 217 5.49 -6.09 23.75
N VAL A 218 5.65 -6.54 22.51
CA VAL A 218 4.55 -6.89 21.62
C VAL A 218 4.71 -8.34 21.14
N PHE A 219 3.58 -9.00 20.92
CA PHE A 219 3.56 -10.31 20.28
C PHE A 219 3.56 -10.10 18.77
N LEU A 220 4.41 -10.84 18.08
CA LEU A 220 4.50 -10.78 16.63
C LEU A 220 4.52 -12.17 16.02
N ARG A 221 4.06 -12.23 14.78
CA ARG A 221 4.19 -13.35 13.86
C ARG A 221 5.02 -12.90 12.67
N ALA A 222 6.08 -13.63 12.36
CA ALA A 222 6.89 -13.38 11.18
C ALA A 222 6.16 -13.92 9.94
N ASN A 223 5.97 -13.08 8.91
CA ASN A 223 5.38 -13.52 7.65
C ASN A 223 6.46 -14.15 6.75
N GLU A 224 7.67 -13.62 6.83
CA GLU A 224 8.82 -14.04 6.02
C GLU A 224 10.01 -14.44 6.91
N ARG A 225 11.00 -15.09 6.30
CA ARG A 225 12.26 -15.38 6.96
C ARG A 225 13.10 -14.10 7.02
N ILE A 226 13.36 -13.60 8.22
CA ILE A 226 14.15 -12.38 8.44
C ILE A 226 15.33 -12.75 9.35
N THR A 227 16.55 -12.44 8.92
CA THR A 227 17.77 -12.77 9.67
C THR A 227 18.43 -11.51 10.21
N GLY A 228 19.12 -11.63 11.35
CA GLY A 228 19.98 -10.57 11.89
C GLY A 228 19.24 -9.41 12.54
N ILE A 229 18.14 -9.67 13.24
CA ILE A 229 17.45 -8.63 14.01
C ILE A 229 18.18 -8.42 15.31
N VAL A 230 18.79 -7.24 15.46
CA VAL A 230 19.50 -6.85 16.66
C VAL A 230 18.49 -6.37 17.70
N LEU A 231 18.35 -7.10 18.80
CA LEU A 231 17.58 -6.63 19.95
C LEU A 231 18.43 -5.68 20.80
N PRO A 232 18.01 -4.41 20.96
CA PRO A 232 18.72 -3.47 21.81
C PRO A 232 18.57 -3.91 23.28
N GLY A 233 19.68 -4.33 23.89
CA GLY A 233 19.72 -4.91 25.23
C GLY A 233 21.03 -4.63 25.97
N VAL A 234 21.29 -5.36 27.06
CA VAL A 234 22.59 -5.33 27.77
C VAL A 234 23.64 -6.15 26.99
N ILE A 235 23.17 -7.13 26.22
CA ILE A 235 23.92 -7.88 25.22
C ILE A 235 23.07 -7.77 23.96
N ASP A 236 23.65 -7.22 22.89
CA ASP A 236 22.98 -7.18 21.60
C ASP A 236 22.87 -8.62 21.08
N GLU A 237 21.67 -9.20 21.19
CA GLU A 237 21.35 -10.53 20.70
C GLU A 237 20.79 -10.41 19.28
N GLU A 238 21.39 -11.14 18.34
CA GLU A 238 20.85 -11.32 17.00
C GLU A 238 19.88 -12.50 16.99
N ILE A 239 18.63 -12.23 16.64
CA ILE A 239 17.59 -13.25 16.51
C ILE A 239 17.19 -13.36 15.05
N ASP A 240 17.11 -14.60 14.57
CA ASP A 240 16.55 -14.94 13.26
C ASP A 240 15.09 -15.36 13.42
N PHE A 241 14.22 -14.83 12.56
CA PHE A 241 12.84 -15.26 12.45
C PHE A 241 12.65 -16.25 11.31
N GLU A 242 12.00 -17.36 11.64
CA GLU A 242 11.47 -18.30 10.66
C GLU A 242 10.06 -17.89 10.26
N ALA A 243 9.68 -18.14 9.00
CA ALA A 243 8.33 -17.83 8.52
C ALA A 243 7.26 -18.58 9.35
N GLY A 244 6.26 -17.86 9.83
CA GLY A 244 5.18 -18.37 10.67
C GLY A 244 5.51 -18.52 12.16
N SER A 245 6.75 -18.25 12.58
CA SER A 245 7.14 -18.30 13.99
C SER A 245 6.59 -17.09 14.79
N GLN A 246 6.29 -17.31 16.07
CA GLN A 246 5.75 -16.28 16.97
C GLN A 246 6.77 -15.94 18.05
N HIS A 247 6.96 -14.64 18.29
CA HIS A 247 7.97 -14.13 19.22
C HIS A 247 7.43 -12.97 20.05
N ILE A 248 8.05 -12.73 21.20
CA ILE A 248 7.77 -11.59 22.07
C ILE A 248 9.05 -10.79 22.19
N ILE A 249 9.00 -9.52 21.76
CA ILE A 249 10.15 -8.63 21.76
C ILE A 249 9.71 -7.18 21.97
N GLN A 250 10.68 -6.30 22.17
CA GLN A 250 10.43 -4.86 22.27
C GLN A 250 10.11 -4.27 20.89
N TYR A 251 9.06 -3.45 20.84
CA TYR A 251 8.59 -2.82 19.60
C TYR A 251 9.68 -2.00 18.88
N ASN A 252 10.56 -1.34 19.61
CA ASN A 252 11.66 -0.53 19.04
C ASN A 252 12.51 -1.30 18.02
N ALA A 253 12.78 -2.59 18.25
CA ALA A 253 13.61 -3.40 17.37
C ALA A 253 12.91 -3.75 16.04
N ILE A 254 11.57 -3.72 16.01
CA ILE A 254 10.77 -4.18 14.87
C ILE A 254 9.87 -3.12 14.27
N ALA A 255 9.92 -1.88 14.76
CA ALA A 255 9.11 -0.79 14.23
C ALA A 255 9.22 -0.67 12.69
N ASN A 256 10.44 -0.83 12.15
CA ASN A 256 10.68 -0.79 10.71
C ASN A 256 10.13 -2.03 9.98
N LEU A 257 10.21 -3.22 10.60
CA LEU A 257 9.70 -4.47 10.02
C LEU A 257 8.17 -4.52 9.99
N VAL A 258 7.51 -3.90 10.98
CA VAL A 258 6.05 -3.74 10.99
C VAL A 258 5.62 -2.76 9.90
N LYS A 259 6.40 -1.69 9.67
CA LYS A 259 6.14 -0.71 8.59
C LYS A 259 6.31 -1.29 7.20
N SER A 260 7.30 -2.19 7.01
CA SER A 260 7.51 -2.90 5.74
C SER A 260 6.52 -4.05 5.50
N GLY A 261 5.78 -4.50 6.53
CA GLY A 261 4.82 -5.61 6.41
C GLY A 261 5.44 -7.01 6.53
N ALA A 262 6.75 -7.10 6.75
CA ALA A 262 7.46 -8.38 6.91
C ALA A 262 7.05 -9.11 8.21
N VAL A 263 6.52 -8.36 9.18
CA VAL A 263 6.05 -8.86 10.47
C VAL A 263 4.64 -8.33 10.75
N GLN A 264 3.80 -9.18 11.35
CA GLN A 264 2.45 -8.84 11.80
C GLN A 264 2.34 -8.92 13.31
N LEU A 265 1.66 -7.96 13.93
CA LEU A 265 1.34 -7.98 15.35
C LEU A 265 0.06 -8.79 15.61
N ILE A 266 0.03 -9.52 16.73
CA ILE A 266 -1.05 -10.42 17.14
C ILE A 266 -1.57 -10.13 18.55
#